data_AF-A0A3A6HAD5-F1
#
_entry.id   AF-A0A3A6HAD5-F1
#
_cell.length_a   1.000
_cell.length_b   1.000
_cell.length_c   1.000
_cell.angle_alpha   90.00
_cell.angle_beta   90.00
_cell.angle_gamma   90.00
#
_symmetry.space_group_name_H-M   'P 1'
#
loop_
_entity.id
_entity.type
_entity.pdbx_description
1 polymer ?
#
loop_
_entity_poly.entity_id
_entity_poly.type
_entity_poly.pdbx_seq_one_letter_code
_entity_poly.pdbx_strand_id
1 'polypeptide(L)'
;MSCMWVSVADCNQSHIFQLTQLLRQDKELQIILSYGAPYADNRGNCSSQSRIERLLSRIGMPSHLKGYQYLKTALAICLEDMEELDGITKKLYPAVARKHKTTAEKVEHAIRHAIESAWKRGDEKVHKSLFGYCQTEGKRPTNSEFIARMADYLLHDTTSLLS
;
A
#
# COMPACT_ATOMS: atom_id res chain seq x y z
N MET A 1 0.95 -21.18 -23.45
CA MET A 1 -0.09 -20.19 -23.11
C MET A 1 0.19 -18.93 -23.90
N SER A 2 -0.73 -18.52 -24.76
CA SER A 2 -0.59 -17.32 -25.60
C SER A 2 -1.08 -16.12 -24.80
N CYS A 3 -0.18 -15.23 -24.40
CA CYS A 3 -0.54 -14.02 -23.66
C CYS A 3 -0.65 -12.85 -24.63
N MET A 4 -1.80 -12.16 -24.64
CA MET A 4 -2.02 -10.93 -25.39
C MET A 4 -2.15 -9.77 -24.41
N TRP A 5 -1.33 -8.74 -24.59
CA TRP A 5 -1.39 -7.50 -23.82
C TRP A 5 -1.91 -6.39 -24.72
N VAL A 6 -3.01 -5.75 -24.32
CA VAL A 6 -3.59 -4.63 -25.06
C VAL A 6 -3.87 -3.50 -24.08
N SER A 7 -3.23 -2.36 -24.32
CA SER A 7 -3.54 -1.11 -23.64
C SER A 7 -4.86 -0.55 -24.15
N VAL A 8 -5.68 0.04 -23.27
CA VAL A 8 -6.94 0.70 -23.66
C VAL A 8 -6.69 1.86 -24.63
N ALA A 9 -5.55 2.55 -24.50
CA ALA A 9 -5.19 3.65 -25.40
C ALA A 9 -4.78 3.17 -26.81
N ASP A 10 -4.28 1.94 -26.92
CA ASP A 10 -3.71 1.38 -28.15
C ASP A 10 -4.59 0.25 -28.74
N CYS A 11 -5.80 0.07 -28.21
CA CYS A 11 -6.74 -0.95 -28.66
C CYS A 11 -7.32 -0.57 -30.03
N ASN A 12 -7.07 -1.39 -31.05
CA ASN A 12 -7.60 -1.20 -32.41
C ASN A 12 -8.50 -2.37 -32.82
N GLN A 13 -9.13 -2.26 -33.98
CA GLN A 13 -10.04 -3.28 -34.51
C GLN A 13 -9.37 -4.65 -34.70
N SER A 14 -8.08 -4.67 -35.02
CA SER A 14 -7.30 -5.92 -35.16
C SER A 14 -7.11 -6.62 -33.82
N HIS A 15 -6.84 -5.88 -32.75
CA HIS A 15 -6.74 -6.43 -31.38
C HIS A 15 -8.07 -7.06 -30.94
N ILE A 16 -9.20 -6.39 -31.22
CA ILE A 16 -10.54 -6.92 -30.92
C ILE A 16 -10.82 -8.20 -31.72
N PHE A 17 -10.46 -8.21 -33.00
CA PHE A 17 -10.66 -9.39 -33.85
C PHE A 17 -9.84 -10.59 -33.35
N GLN A 18 -8.58 -10.37 -32.99
CA GLN A 18 -7.71 -11.43 -32.49
C GLN A 18 -8.15 -11.95 -31.12
N LEU A 19 -8.63 -11.07 -30.21
CA LEU A 19 -9.25 -11.48 -28.95
C LEU A 19 -10.50 -12.35 -29.18
N THR A 20 -11.34 -11.97 -30.15
CA THR A 20 -12.55 -12.73 -30.52
C THR A 20 -12.21 -14.13 -31.03
N GLN A 21 -11.11 -14.28 -31.78
CA GLN A 21 -10.63 -15.59 -32.23
C GLN A 21 -10.14 -16.45 -31.07
N LEU A 22 -9.40 -15.87 -30.12
CA LEU A 22 -8.91 -16.58 -28.92
C LEU A 22 -10.07 -17.07 -28.04
N LEU A 23 -11.09 -16.24 -27.83
CA LEU A 23 -12.31 -16.63 -27.11
C LEU A 23 -13.08 -17.76 -27.78
N ARG A 24 -13.01 -17.87 -29.11
CA ARG A 24 -13.66 -18.95 -29.86
C ARG A 24 -12.89 -20.26 -29.77
N GLN A 25 -11.57 -20.21 -29.65
CA GLN A 25 -10.71 -21.40 -29.69
C GLN A 25 -10.55 -22.03 -28.30
N ASP A 26 -10.38 -21.23 -27.24
CA ASP A 26 -10.14 -21.72 -25.88
C ASP A 26 -11.31 -21.37 -24.95
N LYS A 27 -12.05 -22.39 -24.49
CA LYS A 27 -13.12 -22.23 -23.50
C LYS A 27 -12.61 -21.95 -22.08
N GLU A 28 -11.32 -22.21 -21.81
CA GLU A 28 -10.68 -21.96 -20.52
C GLU A 28 -9.88 -20.65 -20.49
N LEU A 29 -10.06 -19.77 -21.49
CA LEU A 29 -9.36 -18.49 -21.57
C LEU A 29 -9.70 -17.61 -20.36
N GLN A 30 -8.70 -17.28 -19.54
CA GLN A 30 -8.83 -16.30 -18.46
C GLN A 30 -8.47 -14.90 -18.96
N ILE A 31 -9.42 -13.97 -18.89
CA ILE A 31 -9.19 -12.55 -19.20
C ILE A 31 -8.94 -11.81 -17.88
N ILE A 32 -7.78 -11.17 -17.79
CA ILE A 32 -7.41 -10.32 -16.65
C ILE A 32 -7.45 -8.86 -17.12
N LEU A 33 -8.40 -8.09 -16.59
CA LEU A 33 -8.52 -6.65 -16.85
C LEU A 33 -7.80 -5.89 -15.74
N SER A 34 -6.82 -5.06 -16.11
CA SER A 34 -6.12 -4.16 -15.19
C SER A 34 -6.29 -2.72 -15.64
N TYR A 35 -6.75 -1.86 -14.75
CA TYR A 35 -6.81 -0.42 -14.95
C TYR A 35 -5.65 0.22 -14.19
N GLY A 36 -4.56 0.54 -14.89
CA GLY A 36 -3.37 1.16 -14.31
C GLY A 36 -2.23 1.33 -15.31
N ALA A 37 -1.42 2.39 -15.15
CA ALA A 37 -0.31 2.69 -16.04
C ALA A 37 0.76 1.56 -16.05
N PRO A 38 1.36 1.21 -17.21
CA PRO A 38 2.22 0.04 -17.38
C PRO A 38 3.66 0.23 -16.86
N TYR A 39 3.94 1.24 -16.04
CA TYR A 39 5.30 1.49 -15.55
C TYR A 39 5.51 0.97 -14.12
N ALA A 40 6.32 -0.09 -14.08
CA ALA A 40 7.07 -0.66 -12.96
C ALA A 40 6.29 -1.49 -11.93
N ASP A 41 6.28 -2.80 -12.15
CA ASP A 41 6.98 -3.66 -11.19
C ASP A 41 7.60 -4.86 -11.89
N ASN A 42 8.92 -4.82 -12.02
CA ASN A 42 9.75 -5.94 -12.44
C ASN A 42 10.75 -6.20 -11.30
N ARG A 43 10.25 -6.68 -10.17
CA ARG A 43 11.00 -7.41 -9.14
C ARG A 43 10.04 -8.34 -8.39
N GLY A 44 10.16 -9.63 -8.68
CA GLY A 44 9.36 -10.71 -8.09
C GLY A 44 9.57 -10.90 -6.58
N ASN A 45 9.08 -9.97 -5.76
CA ASN A 45 8.90 -10.15 -4.32
C ASN A 45 7.74 -9.29 -3.73
N CYS A 46 6.78 -8.87 -4.55
CA CYS A 46 6.00 -7.65 -4.28
C CYS A 46 4.50 -7.86 -3.97
N SER A 47 4.12 -8.87 -3.17
CA SER A 47 2.76 -8.88 -2.61
C SER A 47 2.66 -7.88 -1.46
N SER A 48 3.54 -7.95 -0.46
CA SER A 48 3.44 -7.15 0.76
C SER A 48 3.81 -5.67 0.55
N GLN A 49 4.87 -5.37 -0.21
CA GLN A 49 5.27 -3.97 -0.46
C GLN A 49 4.25 -3.21 -1.31
N SER A 50 3.73 -3.82 -2.39
CA SER A 50 2.68 -3.20 -3.20
C SER A 50 1.38 -3.00 -2.41
N ARG A 51 1.06 -3.89 -1.47
CA ARG A 51 -0.10 -3.73 -0.56
C ARG A 51 0.10 -2.54 0.37
N ILE A 52 1.27 -2.41 0.99
CA ILE A 52 1.61 -1.24 1.83
C ILE A 52 1.47 0.05 1.03
N GLU A 53 2.04 0.12 -0.18
CA GLU A 53 1.98 1.30 -1.04
C GLU A 53 0.55 1.66 -1.41
N ARG A 54 -0.26 0.68 -1.83
CA ARG A 54 -1.68 0.88 -2.13
C ARG A 54 -2.44 1.42 -0.93
N LEU A 55 -2.21 0.88 0.25
CA LEU A 55 -2.87 1.31 1.48
C LEU A 55 -2.49 2.75 1.87
N LEU A 56 -1.20 3.09 1.82
CA LEU A 56 -0.72 4.45 2.10
C LEU A 56 -1.26 5.49 1.10
N SER A 57 -1.29 5.13 -0.19
CA SER A 57 -1.86 5.99 -1.24
C SER A 57 -3.38 6.16 -1.05
N ARG A 58 -4.11 5.10 -0.68
CA ARG A 58 -5.55 5.13 -0.43
C ARG A 58 -5.93 6.06 0.73
N ILE A 59 -5.09 6.14 1.76
CA ILE A 59 -5.27 7.04 2.91
C ILE A 59 -5.00 8.51 2.55
N GLY A 60 -4.39 8.76 1.39
CA GLY A 60 -4.04 10.10 0.90
C GLY A 60 -2.65 10.57 1.34
N MET A 61 -1.74 9.64 1.68
CA MET A 61 -0.39 10.02 2.06
C MET A 61 0.45 10.42 0.84
N PRO A 62 1.07 11.62 0.82
CA PRO A 62 1.88 12.03 -0.33
C PRO A 62 3.18 11.22 -0.42
N SER A 63 3.44 10.62 -1.60
CA SER A 63 4.56 9.71 -1.85
C SER A 63 5.95 10.36 -1.77
N HIS A 64 6.04 11.68 -1.96
CA HIS A 64 7.29 12.44 -1.91
C HIS A 64 7.78 12.73 -0.48
N LEU A 65 6.97 12.47 0.54
CA LEU A 65 7.36 12.72 1.93
C LEU A 65 8.32 11.64 2.43
N LYS A 66 9.33 12.04 3.20
CA LYS A 66 10.24 11.08 3.87
C LYS A 66 9.47 10.14 4.81
N GLY A 67 8.42 10.64 5.46
CA GLY A 67 7.56 9.82 6.31
C GLY A 67 6.88 8.67 5.57
N TYR A 68 6.58 8.82 4.28
CA TYR A 68 6.04 7.73 3.45
C TYR A 68 7.05 6.59 3.31
N GLN A 69 8.31 6.90 3.01
CA GLN A 69 9.38 5.90 2.88
C GLN A 69 9.70 5.22 4.22
N TYR A 70 9.65 6.00 5.31
CA TYR A 70 9.86 5.47 6.65
C TYR A 70 8.72 4.54 7.07
N LEU A 71 7.46 4.89 6.79
CA LEU A 71 6.30 4.04 7.06
C LEU A 71 6.34 2.73 6.29
N LYS A 72 6.71 2.77 5.00
CA LYS A 72 6.92 1.53 4.23
C LYS A 72 7.90 0.58 4.90
N THR A 73 8.99 1.14 5.44
CA THR A 73 10.04 0.37 6.09
C THR A 73 9.59 -0.11 7.47
N ALA A 74 8.92 0.74 8.23
CA ALA A 74 8.37 0.41 9.55
C ALA A 74 7.35 -0.73 9.43
N LEU A 75 6.39 -0.63 8.51
CA LEU A 75 5.38 -1.66 8.27
C LEU A 75 5.99 -2.96 7.78
N ALA A 76 7.00 -2.91 6.91
CA ALA A 76 7.72 -4.12 6.50
C ALA A 76 8.37 -4.84 7.71
N ILE A 77 8.99 -4.08 8.63
CA ILE A 77 9.55 -4.64 9.87
C ILE A 77 8.45 -5.22 10.76
N CYS A 78 7.33 -4.50 10.94
CA CYS A 78 6.21 -4.99 11.75
C CYS A 78 5.55 -6.26 11.20
N LEU A 79 5.52 -6.43 9.87
CA LEU A 79 5.00 -7.64 9.24
C LEU A 79 5.92 -8.85 9.43
N GLU A 80 7.22 -8.62 9.63
CA GLU A 80 8.19 -9.66 9.95
C GLU A 80 8.16 -10.00 11.45
N ASP A 81 8.05 -8.98 12.31
CA ASP A 81 8.00 -9.11 13.76
C ASP A 81 7.10 -8.04 14.40
N MET A 82 5.94 -8.46 14.93
CA MET A 82 4.98 -7.57 15.58
C MET A 82 5.46 -7.08 16.95
N GLU A 83 6.42 -7.75 17.61
CA GLU A 83 6.95 -7.33 18.92
C GLU A 83 7.74 -6.00 18.84
N GLU A 84 8.10 -5.58 17.63
CA GLU A 84 8.74 -4.28 17.38
C GLU A 84 7.78 -3.10 17.61
N LEU A 85 6.46 -3.31 17.50
CA LEU A 85 5.44 -2.28 17.78
C LEU A 85 5.37 -1.90 19.26
N ASP A 86 5.49 -2.87 20.16
CA ASP A 86 5.50 -2.64 21.61
C ASP A 86 6.65 -1.73 22.05
N GLY A 87 7.74 -1.73 21.26
CA GLY A 87 8.93 -0.94 21.47
C GLY A 87 9.10 0.24 20.50
N ILE A 88 8.04 0.87 20.00
CA ILE A 88 8.13 1.81 18.85
C ILE A 88 9.27 2.85 18.93
N THR A 89 9.45 3.51 20.08
CA THR A 89 10.47 4.57 20.25
C THR A 89 11.88 4.02 20.47
N LYS A 90 12.01 2.81 21.02
CA LYS A 90 13.28 2.21 21.44
C LYS A 90 13.80 1.12 20.49
N LYS A 91 12.93 0.55 19.68
CA LYS A 91 13.23 -0.53 18.73
C LYS A 91 12.91 -0.11 17.28
N LEU A 92 11.63 0.11 16.96
CA LEU A 92 11.19 0.37 15.58
C LEU A 92 11.81 1.63 14.96
N TYR A 93 11.71 2.79 15.63
CA TYR A 93 12.29 4.03 15.09
C TYR A 93 13.82 3.96 14.94
N PRO A 94 14.59 3.44 15.92
CA PRO A 94 16.02 3.17 15.71
C PRO A 94 16.32 2.21 14.56
N ALA A 95 15.52 1.16 14.36
CA ALA A 95 15.70 0.21 13.26
C ALA A 95 15.49 0.87 11.89
N VAL A 96 14.42 1.65 11.74
CA VAL A 96 14.15 2.44 10.53
C VAL A 96 15.25 3.49 10.31
N ALA A 97 15.66 4.17 11.38
CA ALA A 97 16.70 5.19 11.33
C ALA A 97 18.04 4.64 10.83
N ARG A 98 18.44 3.44 11.27
CA ARG A 98 19.62 2.72 10.78
C ARG A 98 19.53 2.43 9.28
N LYS A 99 18.37 1.97 8.80
CA LYS A 99 18.16 1.61 7.39
C LYS A 99 18.18 2.85 6.47
N HIS A 100 17.72 3.99 6.97
CA HIS A 100 17.64 5.26 6.24
C HIS A 100 18.76 6.26 6.56
N LYS A 101 19.78 5.84 7.32
CA LYS A 101 20.91 6.70 7.74
C LYS A 101 20.45 8.03 8.35
N THR A 102 19.50 7.96 9.27
CA THR A 102 18.91 9.13 9.95
C THR A 102 18.81 8.90 11.46
N THR A 103 18.12 9.76 12.20
CA THR A 103 17.90 9.62 13.65
C THR A 103 16.46 9.19 13.96
N ALA A 104 16.26 8.47 15.06
CA ALA A 104 14.93 8.01 15.49
C ALA A 104 13.93 9.18 15.66
N GLU A 105 14.40 10.32 16.17
CA GLU A 105 13.61 11.55 16.30
C GLU A 105 13.14 12.08 14.94
N LYS A 106 14.03 12.09 13.93
CA LYS A 106 13.67 12.52 12.57
C LYS A 106 12.69 11.54 11.91
N VAL A 107 12.79 10.24 12.22
CA VAL A 107 11.83 9.24 11.78
C VAL A 107 10.45 9.53 12.35
N GLU A 108 10.34 9.66 13.68
CA GLU A 108 9.08 9.95 14.36
C GLU A 108 8.45 11.25 13.84
N HIS A 109 9.24 12.32 13.75
CA HIS A 109 8.78 13.61 13.25
C HIS A 109 8.28 13.53 11.80
N ALA A 110 9.04 12.88 10.91
CA ALA A 110 8.63 12.73 9.51
C ALA A 110 7.36 11.89 9.35
N ILE A 111 7.22 10.81 10.13
CA ILE A 111 6.01 9.98 10.16
C ILE A 111 4.81 10.81 10.65
N ARG A 112 5.00 11.57 11.74
CA ARG A 112 3.97 12.45 12.28
C ARG A 112 3.46 13.43 11.22
N HIS A 113 4.36 14.10 10.50
CA HIS A 113 3.97 15.04 9.45
C HIS A 113 3.29 14.38 8.25
N ALA A 114 3.69 13.16 7.90
CA ALA A 114 3.04 12.41 6.85
C ALA A 114 1.60 12.02 7.24
N ILE A 115 1.39 11.55 8.47
CA ILE A 115 0.05 11.24 9.00
C ILE A 115 -0.81 12.50 9.08
N GLU A 116 -0.26 13.63 9.53
CA GLU A 116 -1.01 14.88 9.59
C GLU A 116 -1.42 15.37 8.19
N SER A 117 -0.54 15.27 7.22
CA SER A 117 -0.83 15.63 5.83
C SER A 117 -1.92 14.73 5.24
N ALA A 118 -1.87 13.42 5.52
CA ALA A 118 -2.89 12.47 5.08
C ALA A 118 -4.23 12.70 5.78
N TRP A 119 -4.23 13.05 7.08
CA TRP A 119 -5.45 13.33 7.84
C TRP A 119 -6.16 14.59 7.37
N LYS A 120 -5.42 15.61 6.91
CA LYS A 120 -5.99 16.87 6.40
C LYS A 120 -6.49 16.80 4.96
N ARG A 121 -6.00 15.86 4.16
CA ARG A 121 -6.24 15.80 2.70
C ARG A 121 -6.95 14.53 2.24
N GLY A 122 -6.90 13.47 3.03
CA GLY A 122 -7.46 12.17 2.69
C GLY A 122 -8.98 12.14 2.78
N ASP A 123 -9.58 11.09 2.22
CA ASP A 123 -11.02 10.88 2.25
C ASP A 123 -11.46 10.42 3.66
N GLU A 124 -12.34 11.18 4.30
CA GLU A 124 -12.90 10.88 5.62
C GLU A 124 -13.54 9.49 5.68
N LYS A 125 -14.12 9.00 4.57
CA LYS A 125 -14.70 7.65 4.50
C LYS A 125 -13.65 6.56 4.67
N VAL A 126 -12.48 6.76 4.07
CA VAL A 126 -11.34 5.83 4.19
C VAL A 126 -10.80 5.86 5.60
N HIS A 127 -10.65 7.05 6.21
CA HIS A 127 -10.20 7.18 7.59
C HIS A 127 -11.15 6.49 8.56
N LYS A 128 -12.46 6.72 8.41
CA LYS A 128 -13.49 6.08 9.25
C LYS A 128 -13.51 4.55 9.09
N SER A 129 -13.31 4.05 7.87
CA SER A 129 -13.25 2.60 7.62
C SER A 129 -12.03 1.94 8.26
N LEU A 130 -10.89 2.64 8.36
CA LEU A 130 -9.64 2.07 8.88
C LEU A 130 -9.47 2.25 10.38
N PHE A 131 -9.82 3.44 10.90
CA PHE A 131 -9.60 3.81 12.30
C PHE A 131 -10.88 3.80 13.14
N GLY A 132 -12.06 3.76 12.51
CA GLY A 132 -13.37 3.86 13.17
C GLY A 132 -13.83 5.29 13.45
N TYR A 133 -12.98 6.28 13.17
CA TYR A 133 -13.24 7.72 13.31
C TYR A 133 -12.54 8.49 12.20
N CYS A 134 -12.98 9.73 11.95
CA CYS A 134 -12.43 10.60 10.91
C CYS A 134 -12.09 12.00 11.47
N GLN A 135 -11.58 12.89 10.60
CA GLN A 135 -11.15 14.23 10.99
C GLN A 135 -12.26 15.06 11.65
N THR A 136 -13.50 14.89 11.22
CA THR A 136 -14.69 15.60 11.74
C THR A 136 -15.22 15.02 13.05
N GLU A 137 -14.94 13.74 13.34
CA GLU A 137 -15.47 13.00 14.49
C GLU A 137 -14.45 12.83 15.63
N GLY A 138 -13.15 12.97 15.35
CA GLY A 138 -12.11 12.61 16.30
C GLY A 138 -10.76 13.31 16.10
N LYS A 139 -9.83 13.01 17.00
CA LYS A 139 -8.45 13.50 16.93
C LYS A 139 -7.64 12.66 15.94
N ARG A 140 -6.67 13.29 15.29
CA ARG A 140 -5.68 12.61 14.44
C ARG A 140 -5.06 11.41 15.18
N PRO A 141 -4.93 10.23 14.54
CA PRO A 141 -4.32 9.06 15.16
C PRO A 141 -2.89 9.36 15.63
N THR A 142 -2.48 8.71 16.71
CA THR A 142 -1.09 8.74 17.14
C THR A 142 -0.22 7.96 16.15
N ASN A 143 1.09 8.23 16.10
CA ASN A 143 1.97 7.50 15.19
C ASN A 143 1.94 5.99 15.49
N SER A 144 1.92 5.60 16.77
CA SER A 144 1.86 4.20 17.19
C SER A 144 0.55 3.54 16.78
N GLU A 145 -0.58 4.20 17.04
CA GLU A 145 -1.91 3.72 16.65
C GLU A 145 -2.02 3.57 15.13
N PHE A 146 -1.50 4.54 14.38
CA PHE A 146 -1.50 4.50 12.93
C PHE A 146 -0.76 3.27 12.41
N ILE A 147 0.47 3.03 12.88
CA ILE A 147 1.29 1.91 12.42
C ILE A 147 0.66 0.58 12.86
N ALA A 148 0.15 0.48 14.08
CA ALA A 148 -0.51 -0.73 14.57
C ALA A 148 -1.73 -1.10 13.72
N ARG A 149 -2.65 -0.15 13.49
CA ARG A 149 -3.85 -0.39 12.66
C ARG A 149 -3.51 -0.76 11.22
N MET A 150 -2.48 -0.13 10.67
CA MET A 150 -1.99 -0.45 9.32
C MET A 150 -1.39 -1.84 9.25
N ALA A 151 -0.58 -2.24 10.24
CA ALA A 151 0.00 -3.58 10.32
C ALA A 151 -1.10 -4.64 10.47
N ASP A 152 -2.06 -4.43 11.39
CA ASP A 152 -3.22 -5.31 11.58
C ASP A 152 -4.01 -5.47 10.28
N TYR A 153 -4.33 -4.37 9.60
CA TYR A 153 -5.06 -4.41 8.34
C TYR A 153 -4.32 -5.26 7.29
N LEU A 154 -3.01 -5.09 7.15
CA LEU A 154 -2.20 -5.84 6.18
C LEU A 154 -2.11 -7.33 6.53
N LEU A 155 -2.08 -7.68 7.81
CA LEU A 155 -2.11 -9.08 8.26
C LEU A 155 -3.47 -9.73 7.98
N HIS A 156 -4.56 -9.11 8.44
CA HIS A 156 -5.91 -9.67 8.28
C HIS A 156 -6.39 -9.76 6.83
N ASP A 157 -6.00 -8.80 5.99
CA ASP A 157 -6.31 -8.80 4.55
C ASP A 157 -5.57 -9.94 3.80
N THR A 158 -4.58 -10.59 4.42
CA THR A 158 -3.96 -11.83 3.89
C THR A 158 -4.84 -13.04 4.17
N THR A 159 -5.56 -13.05 5.29
CA THR A 159 -6.40 -14.17 5.75
C THR A 159 -7.69 -14.27 4.93
N SER A 160 -8.24 -13.16 4.46
CA SER A 160 -9.44 -13.13 3.61
C SER A 160 -9.25 -13.67 2.19
N LEU A 161 -8.02 -13.98 1.78
CA LEU A 161 -7.71 -14.67 0.50
C LEU A 161 -7.48 -16.18 0.68
N LEU A 162 -7.53 -16.70 1.92
CA LEU A 162 -7.32 -18.11 2.25
C LEU A 162 -8.56 -18.78 2.86
N SER A 163 -9.71 -18.10 2.89
CA SER A 163 -11.01 -18.61 3.34
C SER A 163 -12.06 -18.48 2.23
#